data_AF-A0A5C7SH49-F1
#
_entry.id   AF-A0A5C7SH49-F1
#
_cell.length_a   1.000
_cell.length_b   1.000
_cell.length_c   1.000
_cell.angle_alpha   90.00
_cell.angle_beta   90.00
_cell.angle_gamma   90.00
#
_symmetry.space_group_name_H-M   'P 1'
#
loop_
_entity.id
_entity.type
_entity.pdbx_description
1 polymer ?
#
loop_
_entity_poly.entity_id
_entity_poly.type
_entity_poly.pdbx_seq_one_letter_code
_entity_poly.pdbx_strand_id
1 'polypeptide(L)'
;VSEALKLLNYGGGEIIEAYRQVLSTDGPPARKAMHRLADALSGKDSDTIFGFFLSHIGDDIIDRARAAALNGSIATAERLARLHSETTERLNISQAYNLDRKQTLITILGELKQQLSAR
;
A
#
# COMPACT_ATOMS: atom_id res chain seq x y z
N VAL A 1 -22.25 -9.11 5.29
CA VAL A 1 -22.85 -8.21 4.27
C VAL A 1 -22.70 -6.70 4.62
N SER A 2 -21.94 -6.33 5.66
CA SER A 2 -21.73 -4.91 6.03
C SER A 2 -20.48 -4.27 5.39
N GLU A 3 -19.41 -5.05 5.11
CA GLU A 3 -18.13 -4.52 4.58
C GLU A 3 -18.21 -3.97 3.17
N ALA A 4 -18.88 -4.66 2.24
CA ALA A 4 -19.06 -4.18 0.87
C ALA A 4 -19.90 -2.87 0.82
N LEU A 5 -20.85 -2.72 1.74
CA LEU A 5 -21.66 -1.51 1.87
C LEU A 5 -20.88 -0.34 2.48
N LYS A 6 -19.97 -0.63 3.43
CA LYS A 6 -19.04 0.37 3.98
C LYS A 6 -18.04 0.84 2.93
N LEU A 7 -17.53 -0.04 2.06
CA LEU A 7 -16.67 0.35 0.93
C LEU A 7 -17.35 1.29 -0.07
N LEU A 8 -18.65 1.10 -0.28
CA LEU A 8 -19.49 1.98 -1.10
C LEU A 8 -19.78 3.33 -0.40
N ASN A 9 -19.93 3.35 0.92
CA ASN A 9 -20.23 4.56 1.69
C ASN A 9 -19.00 5.36 2.15
N TYR A 10 -17.81 4.76 2.21
CA TYR A 10 -16.56 5.36 2.72
C TYR A 10 -15.44 5.49 1.68
N GLY A 11 -15.77 5.45 0.38
CA GLY A 11 -14.81 5.86 -0.66
C GLY A 11 -13.70 4.85 -0.96
N GLY A 12 -14.00 3.54 -0.97
CA GLY A 12 -13.02 2.52 -1.37
C GLY A 12 -12.39 2.77 -2.74
N GLY A 13 -13.18 3.30 -3.69
CA GLY A 13 -12.68 3.76 -4.99
C GLY A 13 -11.76 4.98 -4.91
N GLU A 14 -12.04 5.93 -4.01
CA GLU A 14 -11.21 7.12 -3.80
C GLU A 14 -9.85 6.77 -3.20
N ILE A 15 -9.79 5.75 -2.34
CA ILE A 15 -8.55 5.27 -1.72
C ILE A 15 -7.66 4.56 -2.73
N ILE A 16 -8.25 3.71 -3.58
CA ILE A 16 -7.51 3.09 -4.68
C ILE A 16 -7.02 4.16 -5.66
N GLU A 17 -7.82 5.19 -5.94
CA GLU A 17 -7.39 6.30 -6.79
C GLU A 17 -6.24 7.10 -6.16
N ALA A 18 -6.35 7.43 -4.88
CA ALA A 18 -5.28 8.10 -4.14
C ALA A 18 -3.99 7.26 -4.11
N TYR A 19 -4.11 5.94 -3.96
CA TYR A 19 -2.98 5.01 -4.07
C TYR A 19 -2.34 5.05 -5.45
N ARG A 20 -3.13 4.95 -6.52
CA ARG A 20 -2.63 5.09 -7.90
C ARG A 20 -1.91 6.42 -8.10
N GLN A 21 -2.46 7.50 -7.57
CA GLN A 21 -1.84 8.84 -7.62
C GLN A 21 -0.49 8.88 -6.91
N VAL A 22 -0.35 8.22 -5.74
CA VAL A 22 0.93 8.12 -5.03
C VAL A 22 1.98 7.41 -5.89
N LEU A 23 1.60 6.33 -6.56
CA LEU A 23 2.52 5.58 -7.41
C LEU A 23 2.89 6.31 -8.70
N SER A 24 1.94 7.06 -9.30
CA SER A 24 2.11 7.69 -10.61
C SER A 24 2.77 9.08 -10.57
N THR A 25 2.74 9.77 -9.43
CA THR A 25 3.33 11.10 -9.28
C THR A 25 4.74 11.02 -8.74
N ASP A 26 5.64 11.92 -9.15
CA ASP A 26 7.01 12.01 -8.65
C ASP A 26 7.27 13.30 -7.87
N GLY A 27 8.35 13.33 -7.09
CA GLY A 27 8.82 14.52 -6.39
C GLY A 27 7.89 15.00 -5.26
N PRO A 28 7.85 16.32 -4.96
CA PRO A 28 7.05 16.87 -3.86
C PRO A 28 5.54 16.55 -3.92
N PRO A 29 4.86 16.52 -5.09
CA PRO A 29 3.47 16.09 -5.20
C PRO A 29 3.22 14.67 -4.68
N ALA A 30 4.12 13.73 -4.98
CA ALA A 30 4.03 12.34 -4.54
C ALA A 30 4.06 12.23 -3.01
N ARG A 31 4.99 12.95 -2.38
CA ARG A 31 5.09 13.01 -0.92
C ARG A 31 3.80 13.56 -0.30
N LYS A 32 3.24 14.62 -0.88
CA LYS A 32 1.97 15.21 -0.42
C LYS A 32 0.80 14.23 -0.56
N ALA A 33 0.71 13.51 -1.68
CA ALA A 33 -0.31 12.49 -1.89
C ALA A 33 -0.18 11.34 -0.88
N MET A 34 1.05 10.90 -0.60
CA MET A 34 1.35 9.83 0.35
C MET A 34 0.91 10.19 1.77
N HIS A 35 1.26 11.39 2.24
CA HIS A 35 0.82 11.85 3.56
C HIS A 35 -0.71 11.97 3.64
N ARG A 36 -1.36 12.51 2.60
CA ARG A 36 -2.82 12.63 2.56
C ARG A 36 -3.50 11.26 2.67
N LEU A 37 -3.01 10.29 1.91
CA LEU A 37 -3.54 8.92 1.95
C LEU A 37 -3.34 8.28 3.33
N ALA A 38 -2.14 8.42 3.91
CA ALA A 38 -1.84 7.90 5.24
C ALA A 38 -2.69 8.56 6.33
N ASP A 39 -2.97 9.87 6.23
CA ASP A 39 -3.86 10.60 7.13
C ASP A 39 -5.30 10.08 7.07
N ALA A 40 -5.83 9.87 5.85
CA ALA A 40 -7.18 9.34 5.66
C ALA A 40 -7.34 7.93 6.25
N LEU A 41 -6.30 7.09 6.12
CA LEU A 41 -6.31 5.70 6.54
C LEU A 41 -5.91 5.48 8.02
N SER A 42 -5.39 6.51 8.68
CA SER A 42 -5.00 6.45 10.10
C SER A 42 -5.96 7.22 11.01
N GLY A 43 -7.06 7.72 10.45
CA GLY A 43 -8.10 8.44 11.19
C GLY A 43 -8.86 7.54 12.17
N LYS A 44 -9.64 8.17 13.05
CA LYS A 44 -10.54 7.45 13.97
C LYS A 44 -11.57 6.64 13.17
N ASP A 45 -11.91 5.44 13.64
CA ASP A 45 -12.89 4.54 13.02
C ASP A 45 -12.52 4.05 11.60
N SER A 46 -11.24 4.09 11.24
CA SER A 46 -10.71 3.67 9.93
C SER A 46 -10.32 2.19 9.84
N ASP A 47 -10.51 1.38 10.88
CA ASP A 47 -9.97 0.01 10.95
C ASP A 47 -10.38 -0.86 9.75
N THR A 48 -11.66 -0.83 9.36
CA THR A 48 -12.16 -1.61 8.22
C THR A 48 -11.50 -1.18 6.91
N ILE A 49 -11.40 0.13 6.68
CA ILE A 49 -10.86 0.65 5.42
C ILE A 49 -9.33 0.54 5.36
N PHE A 50 -8.68 0.66 6.52
CA PHE A 50 -7.26 0.39 6.69
C PHE A 50 -6.94 -1.07 6.38
N GLY A 51 -7.67 -2.02 6.96
CA GLY A 51 -7.49 -3.45 6.68
C GLY A 51 -7.70 -3.80 5.20
N PHE A 52 -8.76 -3.25 4.58
CA PHE A 52 -8.99 -3.37 3.14
C PHE A 52 -7.80 -2.86 2.32
N PHE A 53 -7.28 -1.68 2.67
CA PHE A 53 -6.15 -1.08 1.98
C PHE A 53 -4.86 -1.89 2.12
N LEU A 54 -4.59 -2.46 3.30
CA LEU A 54 -3.44 -3.33 3.51
C LEU A 54 -3.50 -4.59 2.65
N SER A 55 -4.68 -5.22 2.55
CA SER A 55 -4.88 -6.35 1.64
C SER A 55 -4.61 -5.93 0.20
N HIS A 56 -5.16 -4.79 -0.23
CA HIS A 56 -4.99 -4.28 -1.59
C HIS A 56 -3.52 -4.01 -1.94
N ILE A 57 -2.73 -3.41 -1.03
CA ILE A 57 -1.29 -3.23 -1.27
C ILE A 57 -0.58 -4.58 -1.40
N GLY A 58 -0.86 -5.53 -0.50
CA GLY A 58 -0.26 -6.86 -0.56
C GLY A 58 -0.52 -7.55 -1.91
N ASP A 59 -1.78 -7.54 -2.33
CA ASP A 59 -2.24 -8.10 -3.60
C ASP A 59 -1.57 -7.40 -4.81
N ASP A 60 -1.47 -6.07 -4.81
CA ASP A 60 -0.83 -5.32 -5.89
C ASP A 60 0.68 -5.61 -5.98
N ILE A 61 1.39 -5.75 -4.85
CA ILE A 61 2.83 -6.09 -4.86
C ILE A 61 3.04 -7.50 -5.44
N ILE A 62 2.24 -8.49 -5.02
CA ILE A 62 2.41 -9.87 -5.48
C ILE A 62 1.98 -10.06 -6.93
N ASP A 63 0.95 -9.34 -7.39
CA ASP A 63 0.53 -9.35 -8.79
C ASP A 63 1.59 -8.75 -9.70
N ARG A 64 2.25 -7.66 -9.28
CA ARG A 64 3.40 -7.10 -10.00
C ARG A 64 4.58 -8.05 -10.03
N ALA A 65 4.87 -8.73 -8.91
CA ALA A 65 5.94 -9.72 -8.85
C ALA A 65 5.68 -10.87 -9.83
N ARG A 66 4.44 -11.37 -9.86
CA ARG A 66 3.98 -12.40 -10.80
C ARG A 66 4.10 -11.94 -12.25
N ALA A 67 3.65 -10.73 -12.57
CA ALA A 67 3.77 -10.18 -13.91
C ALA A 67 5.22 -10.03 -14.36
N ALA A 68 6.12 -9.61 -13.46
CA ALA A 68 7.56 -9.54 -13.70
C ALA A 68 8.19 -10.94 -13.87
N ALA A 69 7.72 -11.96 -13.17
CA ALA A 69 8.20 -13.33 -13.39
C ALA A 69 7.78 -13.86 -14.77
N LEU A 70 6.50 -13.65 -15.13
CA LEU A 70 5.94 -14.09 -16.41
C LEU A 70 6.57 -13.39 -17.61
N ASN A 71 7.04 -12.15 -17.45
CA ASN A 71 7.72 -11.42 -18.52
C ASN A 71 9.25 -11.68 -18.58
N GLY A 72 9.79 -12.57 -17.73
CA GLY A 72 11.21 -12.91 -17.67
C GLY A 72 12.07 -11.95 -16.85
N SER A 73 11.51 -10.91 -16.24
CA SER A 73 12.20 -9.97 -15.35
C SER A 73 12.39 -10.54 -13.95
N ILE A 74 13.13 -11.65 -13.82
CA ILE A 74 13.29 -12.41 -12.57
C ILE A 74 13.83 -11.56 -11.42
N ALA A 75 14.81 -10.69 -11.67
CA ALA A 75 15.37 -9.81 -10.65
C ALA A 75 14.33 -8.82 -10.10
N THR A 76 13.42 -8.33 -10.95
CA THR A 76 12.31 -7.46 -10.53
C THR A 76 11.28 -8.24 -9.73
N ALA A 77 10.95 -9.45 -10.17
CA ALA A 77 10.04 -10.34 -9.44
C ALA A 77 10.55 -10.67 -8.03
N GLU A 78 11.84 -10.98 -7.89
CA GLU A 78 12.49 -11.27 -6.62
C GLU A 78 12.42 -10.06 -5.66
N ARG A 79 12.77 -8.85 -6.14
CA ARG A 79 12.70 -7.63 -5.32
C ARG A 79 11.28 -7.35 -4.82
N LEU A 80 10.28 -7.51 -5.67
CA LEU A 80 8.88 -7.31 -5.31
C LEU A 80 8.38 -8.39 -4.34
N ALA A 81 8.76 -9.65 -4.53
CA ALA A 81 8.42 -10.73 -3.60
C ALA A 81 9.05 -10.50 -2.21
N ARG A 82 10.29 -10.00 -2.16
CA ARG A 82 10.94 -9.63 -0.90
C ARG A 82 10.22 -8.46 -0.22
N LEU A 83 9.88 -7.42 -0.97
CA LEU A 83 9.11 -6.28 -0.45
C LEU A 83 7.76 -6.72 0.14
N HIS A 84 7.05 -7.66 -0.50
CA HIS A 84 5.80 -8.21 0.02
C HIS A 84 6.00 -8.87 1.40
N SER A 85 7.02 -9.72 1.53
CA SER A 85 7.35 -10.38 2.80
C SER A 85 7.73 -9.38 3.89
N GLU A 86 8.59 -8.41 3.58
CA GLU A 86 8.99 -7.34 4.51
C GLU A 86 7.81 -6.47 4.94
N THR A 87 6.91 -6.16 3.99
CA THR A 87 5.67 -5.40 4.26
C THR A 87 4.75 -6.17 5.20
N THR A 88 4.53 -7.46 4.93
CA THR A 88 3.68 -8.32 5.76
C THR A 88 4.21 -8.41 7.19
N GLU A 89 5.51 -8.64 7.35
CA GLU A 89 6.14 -8.70 8.67
C GLU A 89 6.05 -7.37 9.42
N ARG A 90 6.33 -6.25 8.74
CA ARG A 90 6.21 -4.91 9.33
C ARG A 90 4.79 -4.62 9.80
N LEU A 91 3.78 -5.03 9.03
CA LEU A 91 2.37 -4.86 9.39
C LEU A 91 2.00 -5.71 10.60
N ASN A 92 2.47 -6.96 10.66
CA ASN A 92 2.25 -7.84 11.81
C ASN A 92 2.85 -7.24 13.10
N ILE A 93 4.10 -6.78 13.04
CA ILE A 93 4.76 -6.11 14.18
C ILE A 93 4.02 -4.83 14.56
N SER A 94 3.66 -4.01 13.58
CA SER A 94 2.94 -2.75 13.81
C SER A 94 1.60 -2.97 14.53
N GLN A 95 0.85 -4.00 14.12
CA GLN A 95 -0.40 -4.38 14.78
C GLN A 95 -0.16 -4.95 16.19
N ALA A 96 0.80 -5.87 16.35
CA ALA A 96 1.10 -6.52 17.62
C ALA A 96 1.51 -5.52 18.72
N TYR A 97 2.25 -4.47 18.34
CA TYR A 97 2.75 -3.45 19.26
C TYR A 97 1.96 -2.13 19.23
N ASN A 98 0.82 -2.07 18.53
CA ASN A 98 0.02 -0.85 18.34
C ASN A 98 0.87 0.35 17.89
N LEU A 99 1.78 0.14 16.93
CA LEU A 99 2.66 1.18 16.42
C LEU A 99 1.89 2.21 15.57
N ASP A 100 2.56 3.33 15.28
CA ASP A 100 2.00 4.41 14.48
C ASP A 100 1.66 3.94 13.05
N ARG A 101 0.36 3.83 12.77
CA ARG A 101 -0.17 3.34 11.49
C ARG A 101 0.19 4.24 10.33
N LYS A 102 0.16 5.56 10.55
CA LYS A 102 0.47 6.56 9.53
C LYS A 102 1.91 6.42 9.06
N GLN A 103 2.85 6.33 10.01
CA GLN A 103 4.26 6.16 9.75
C GLN A 103 4.53 4.80 9.10
N THR A 104 3.85 3.75 9.56
CA THR A 104 3.94 2.41 8.94
C THR A 104 3.54 2.48 7.46
N LEU A 105 2.42 3.12 7.13
CA LEU A 105 1.96 3.30 5.75
C LEU A 105 2.91 4.13 4.90
N ILE A 106 3.40 5.26 5.42
CA ILE A 106 4.35 6.13 4.70
C ILE A 106 5.61 5.34 4.33
N THR A 107 6.13 4.53 5.25
CA THR A 107 7.31 3.69 5.00
C THR A 107 7.03 2.68 3.88
N ILE A 108 5.93 1.92 3.96
CA ILE A 108 5.57 0.91 2.96
C ILE A 108 5.37 1.54 1.57
N LEU A 109 4.63 2.65 1.49
CA LEU A 109 4.39 3.37 0.23
C LEU A 109 5.68 3.94 -0.35
N GLY A 110 6.59 4.42 0.49
CA GLY A 110 7.90 4.90 0.08
C GLY A 110 8.77 3.78 -0.51
N GLU A 111 8.85 2.65 0.18
CA GLU A 111 9.61 1.47 -0.25
C GLU A 111 9.07 0.92 -1.58
N LEU A 112 7.74 0.77 -1.69
CA LEU A 112 7.11 0.35 -2.94
C LEU A 112 7.41 1.30 -4.08
N LYS A 113 7.22 2.60 -3.88
CA LYS A 113 7.51 3.60 -4.92
C LYS A 113 8.97 3.54 -5.35
N GLN A 114 9.91 3.41 -4.41
CA GLN A 114 11.33 3.28 -4.71
C GLN A 114 11.62 2.05 -5.57
N GLN A 115 11.02 0.90 -5.27
CA GLN A 115 11.18 -0.31 -6.08
C GLN A 115 10.62 -0.15 -7.51
N LEU A 116 9.55 0.64 -7.68
CA LEU A 116 8.96 0.91 -8.98
C LEU A 116 9.74 1.93 -9.81
N SER A 117 10.41 2.90 -9.16
CA SER A 117 11.24 3.91 -9.82
C SER A 117 12.63 3.41 -10.20
N ALA A 118 13.12 2.31 -9.62
CA ALA A 118 14.44 1.72 -9.88
C ALA A 118 14.55 0.97 -11.23
N ARG A 119 13.85 1.45 -12.26
CA ARG A 119 13.87 0.92 -13.63
C ARG A 119 15.08 1.39 -14.43
#